data_AF-A0A658QV21-F1
#
_entry.id   AF-A0A658QV21-F1
#
_cell.length_a   1.000
_cell.length_b   1.000
_cell.length_c   1.000
_cell.angle_alpha   90.00
_cell.angle_beta   90.00
_cell.angle_gamma   90.00
#
_symmetry.space_group_name_H-M   'P 1'
#
loop_
_entity.id
_entity.type
_entity.pdbx_description
1 polymer ?
#
loop_
_entity_poly.entity_id
_entity_poly.type
_entity_poly.pdbx_seq_one_letter_code
_entity_poly.pdbx_strand_id
1 'polypeptide(L)' 'MTQYFTSRQGAIKRLMDLKRQFARGYSLFTIDGWRCDGVEVNGLDQVLLNVRAGRILSFRHADADGDQLVYIS' A
#
# COMPACT_ATOMS: atom_id res chain seq x y z
N MET A 1 -7.71 -11.90 -6.06
CA MET A 1 -7.60 -10.60 -5.39
C MET A 1 -7.99 -10.75 -3.94
N THR A 2 -7.04 -10.62 -3.01
CA THR A 2 -7.28 -10.82 -1.57
C THR A 2 -7.57 -9.49 -0.90
N GLN A 3 -8.62 -9.41 -0.08
CA GLN A 3 -9.01 -8.19 0.62
C GLN A 3 -8.82 -8.38 2.12
N TYR A 4 -8.23 -7.41 2.82
CA TYR A 4 -8.19 -7.41 4.27
C TYR A 4 -8.16 -6.01 4.86
N PHE A 5 -8.59 -5.91 6.11
CA PHE A 5 -8.65 -4.67 6.88
C PHE A 5 -7.46 -4.60 7.84
N THR A 6 -6.93 -3.40 8.03
CA THR A 6 -5.85 -3.18 8.97
C THR A 6 -5.91 -1.78 9.56
N SER A 7 -5.26 -1.58 10.70
CA SER A 7 -5.10 -0.25 11.26
C SER A 7 -4.09 0.56 10.45
N ARG A 8 -4.08 1.88 10.63
CA ARG A 8 -3.04 2.75 10.04
C ARG A 8 -1.62 2.26 10.32
N GLN A 9 -1.35 1.78 11.55
CA GLN A 9 -0.03 1.25 11.90
C GLN A 9 0.27 -0.07 11.19
N GLY A 10 -0.74 -0.94 11.03
CA GLY A 10 -0.60 -2.17 10.24
C GLY A 10 -0.33 -1.88 8.77
N ALA A 11 -1.00 -0.88 8.19
CA ALA A 11 -0.75 -0.41 6.82
C ALA A 11 0.68 0.13 6.65
N ILE A 12 1.15 0.97 7.59
CA ILE A 12 2.53 1.49 7.57
C ILE A 12 3.53 0.34 7.64
N LYS A 13 3.33 -0.62 8.55
CA LYS A 13 4.19 -1.80 8.68
C LYS A 13 4.25 -2.58 7.37
N ARG A 14 3.10 -2.86 6.75
CA ARG A 14 3.02 -3.58 5.46
C ARG A 14 3.80 -2.88 4.35
N LEU A 15 3.61 -1.58 4.19
CA LEU A 15 4.32 -0.79 3.17
C LEU A 15 5.83 -0.73 3.43
N MET A 16 6.26 -0.66 4.69
CA MET A 16 7.68 -0.74 5.04
C MET A 16 8.28 -2.12 4.74
N ASP A 17 7.54 -3.20 4.97
CA ASP A 17 7.96 -4.56 4.62
C ASP A 17 8.11 -4.70 3.10
N LEU A 18 7.15 -4.19 2.32
CA LEU A 18 7.24 -4.13 0.85
C LEU A 18 8.44 -3.30 0.38
N LYS A 19 8.72 -2.17 1.02
CA LYS A 19 9.91 -1.34 0.72
C LYS A 19 11.21 -2.10 0.94
N ARG A 20 11.26 -2.91 1.99
CA ARG A 20 12.42 -3.76 2.29
C ARG A 20 12.57 -4.90 1.28
N GLN A 21 11.47 -5.47 0.80
CA GLN A 21 11.48 -6.48 -0.26
C GLN A 21 11.98 -5.88 -1.59
N PHE A 22 11.54 -4.67 -1.94
CA PHE A 22 12.02 -3.95 -3.11
C PHE A 22 13.55 -3.73 -3.07
N ALA A 23 14.06 -3.27 -1.92
CA ALA A 23 15.50 -3.10 -1.71
C ALA A 23 16.30 -4.41 -1.83
N ARG A 24 15.65 -5.58 -1.73
CA ARG A 24 16.25 -6.91 -1.88
C ARG A 24 16.15 -7.47 -3.30
N GLY A 25 15.63 -6.71 -4.26
CA GLY A 25 15.60 -7.09 -5.68
C GLY A 25 14.31 -7.77 -6.15
N TYR A 26 13.24 -7.79 -5.35
CA TYR A 26 11.91 -8.19 -5.82
C TYR A 26 11.32 -7.04 -6.64
N SER A 27 11.33 -7.14 -7.98
CA SER A 27 11.21 -5.95 -8.86
C SER A 27 9.82 -5.62 -9.40
N LEU A 28 8.77 -6.38 -9.08
CA LEU A 28 7.46 -6.21 -9.72
C LEU A 28 6.33 -6.05 -8.70
N PHE A 29 6.31 -4.88 -8.05
CA PHE A 29 5.15 -4.45 -7.26
C PHE A 29 4.54 -3.19 -7.84
N THR A 30 3.29 -3.27 -8.27
CA THR A 30 2.48 -2.07 -8.52
C THR A 30 1.79 -1.72 -7.22
N ILE A 31 1.93 -0.47 -6.77
CA ILE A 31 1.30 0.00 -5.53
C ILE A 31 0.54 1.28 -5.83
N ASP A 32 -0.78 1.20 -5.66
CA ASP A 32 -1.72 2.28 -5.93
C ASP A 32 -2.58 2.49 -4.68
N GLY A 33 -2.77 3.74 -4.28
CA GLY A 33 -3.52 4.12 -3.07
C GLY A 33 -4.70 5.03 -3.40
N TRP A 34 -5.83 4.81 -2.74
CA TRP A 34 -6.99 5.70 -2.81
C TRP A 34 -7.03 6.61 -1.60
N ARG A 35 -7.01 7.92 -1.86
CA ARG A 35 -7.17 8.94 -0.82
C ARG A 35 -8.62 9.16 -0.44
N CYS A 36 -8.83 9.76 0.73
CA CYS A 36 -10.14 10.16 1.23
C CYS A 36 -10.86 11.19 0.33
N ASP A 37 -10.12 11.93 -0.48
CA ASP A 37 -10.63 12.91 -1.45
C ASP A 37 -10.88 12.31 -2.85
N GLY A 38 -10.76 10.98 -2.99
CA GLY A 38 -11.00 10.27 -4.25
C GLY A 38 -9.80 10.29 -5.22
N VAL A 39 -8.68 10.90 -4.83
CA VAL A 39 -7.47 10.95 -5.66
C VAL A 39 -6.68 9.64 -5.55
N GLU A 40 -6.29 9.08 -6.69
CA GLU A 40 -5.36 7.95 -6.77
C GLU A 40 -3.91 8.42 -6.59
N VAL A 41 -3.14 7.66 -5.83
CA VAL A 41 -1.74 7.91 -5.49
C VAL A 41 -0.91 6.71 -5.89
N ASN A 42 0.03 6.89 -6.81
CA ASN A 42 0.83 5.81 -7.34
C ASN A 42 2.24 5.78 -6.74
N GLY A 43 2.75 4.57 -6.52
CA GLY A 43 4.09 4.32 -6.04
C GLY A 43 4.20 4.20 -4.52
N LEU A 44 5.06 3.28 -4.09
CA LEU A 44 5.24 2.91 -2.69
C LEU A 44 5.50 4.09 -1.75
N ASP A 45 6.44 4.96 -2.10
CA ASP A 45 6.84 6.07 -1.24
C ASP A 45 5.73 7.11 -1.09
N GLN A 46 4.98 7.38 -2.17
CA GLN A 46 3.85 8.31 -2.14
C GLN A 46 2.67 7.73 -1.35
N VAL A 47 2.36 6.46 -1.54
CA VAL A 47 1.31 5.78 -0.76
C VAL A 47 1.70 5.77 0.72
N LEU A 48 2.95 5.41 1.06
CA LEU A 48 3.44 5.42 2.44
C LEU A 48 3.36 6.82 3.08
N LEU A 49 3.72 7.87 2.35
CA LEU A 49 3.60 9.25 2.82
C LEU A 49 2.15 9.61 3.15
N ASN A 50 1.21 9.27 2.26
CA ASN A 50 -0.20 9.59 2.46
C ASN A 50 -0.87 8.72 3.54
N VAL A 51 -0.46 7.46 3.71
CA VAL A 51 -0.91 6.62 4.83
C VAL A 51 -0.45 7.22 6.17
N ARG A 52 0.81 7.65 6.27
CA ARG A 52 1.33 8.31 7.48
C ARG A 52 0.56 9.60 7.80
N ALA A 53 0.18 10.36 6.77
CA ALA A 53 -0.65 11.55 6.91
C ALA A 53 -2.13 11.25 7.20
N GLY A 54 -2.55 9.98 7.24
CA GLY A 54 -3.95 9.60 7.47
C GLY A 54 -4.88 9.95 6.31
N ARG A 55 -4.35 10.07 5.08
CA ARG A 55 -5.09 10.51 3.89
C ARG A 55 -5.53 9.36 2.98
N ILE A 56 -5.08 8.13 3.22
CA ILE A 56 -5.39 6.94 2.42
C ILE A 56 -6.49 6.14 3.10
N LEU A 57 -7.52 5.77 2.34
CA LEU A 57 -8.60 4.85 2.73
C LEU A 57 -8.21 3.40 2.46
N SER A 58 -7.58 3.15 1.31
CA SER A 58 -7.15 1.82 0.91
C SER A 58 -5.96 1.90 -0.05
N PHE A 59 -5.19 0.82 -0.13
CA PHE A 59 -4.18 0.67 -1.18
C PHE A 59 -4.20 -0.73 -1.75
N ARG A 60 -3.92 -0.83 -3.05
CA ARG A 60 -3.67 -2.08 -3.76
C ARG A 60 -2.16 -2.28 -3.84
N HIS A 61 -1.70 -3.50 -3.60
CA HIS A 61 -0.38 -3.93 -4.04
C HIS A 61 -0.53 -5.23 -4.85
N ALA A 62 0.10 -5.26 -6.02
CA ALA A 62 0.06 -6.37 -6.96
C ALA A 62 1.47 -6.94 -7.09
N ASP A 63 1.63 -8.24 -6.84
CA ASP A 63 2.89 -8.97 -6.99
C ASP A 63 2.74 -10.23 -7.84
N ALA A 64 3.82 -11.00 -7.97
CA ALA A 64 3.81 -12.26 -8.72
C ALA A 64 2.87 -13.33 -8.14
N ASP A 65 2.53 -13.22 -6.84
CA ASP A 65 1.64 -14.13 -6.12
C ASP A 65 0.19 -13.62 -6.07
N GLY A 66 -0.05 -12.36 -6.47
CA GLY A 66 -1.35 -11.81 -6.86
C GLY A 66 -1.68 -10.42 -6.31
N ASP A 67 -2.88 -9.94 -6.66
CA ASP A 67 -3.40 -8.64 -6.20
C ASP A 67 -3.95 -8.72 -4.77
N GLN A 68 -3.52 -7.79 -3.92
CA GLN A 68 -4.11 -7.58 -2.60
C GLN A 68 -4.60 -6.14 -2.45
N LEU A 69 -5.81 -5.99 -1.90
CA LEU A 69 -6.41 -4.71 -1.55
C LEU A 69 -6.51 -4.58 -0.03
N VAL A 70 -5.93 -3.52 0.50
CA VAL A 70 -5.80 -3.28 1.94
C VAL A 70 -6.64 -2.07 2.32
N TYR A 71 -7.65 -2.29 3.15
CA TYR A 71 -8.47 -1.22 3.72
C TYR A 71 -7.91 -0.73 5.05
N ILE A 72 -7.91 0.58 5.28
CA ILE A 72 -7.40 1.21 6.49
C ILE A 72 -8.55 1.70 7.35
N SER A 73 -8.68 1.16 8.57
CA SER A 73 -9.66 1.55 9.59
C SER A 73 -9.02 2.26 10.77
#